data_AF-A0A841FKI9-F1
#
_entry.id   AF-A0A841FKI9-F1
#
_cell.length_a   1.000
_cell.length_b   1.000
_cell.length_c   1.000
_cell.angle_alpha   90.00
_cell.angle_beta   90.00
_cell.angle_gamma   90.00
#
_symmetry.space_group_name_H-M   'P 1'
#
loop_
_entity.id
_entity.type
_entity.pdbx_description
1 polymer ?
#
loop_
_entity_poly.entity_id
_entity_poly.type
_entity_poly.pdbx_seq_one_letter_code
_entity_poly.pdbx_strand_id
1 'polypeptide(L)'
;MSTDLVLRARNAAGLSQTALATLSGTSRPTLSAYEHGQKSPTLATAERIIEAAGFELTLRPRLEFTVTATARGHVIHVPDHLPRLEVREAFATVVLPLHLNWSEPARVFELADRRQRARVYEIVLREGTPVDIVTYVDGALLADLWDELVLPRDVRTAWTPLLTRHVR
;
A
#
# COMPACT_ATOMS: atom_id res chain seq x y z
N MET A 1 1.28 3.00 18.93
CA MET A 1 2.60 2.35 19.06
C MET A 1 3.37 2.62 17.78
N SER A 2 4.27 3.60 17.78
CA SER A 2 5.09 3.90 16.59
C SER A 2 6.17 2.82 16.53
N THR A 3 6.05 1.92 15.58
CA THR A 3 7.03 0.83 15.36
C THR A 3 8.37 1.46 15.02
N ASP A 4 9.37 1.28 15.89
CA ASP A 4 10.67 1.95 15.75
C ASP A 4 11.35 1.57 14.41
N LEU A 5 11.60 2.59 13.60
CA LEU A 5 12.15 2.45 12.24
C LEU A 5 13.54 1.80 12.27
N VAL A 6 14.35 2.14 13.28
CA VAL A 6 15.70 1.60 13.48
C VAL A 6 15.65 0.10 13.76
N LEU A 7 14.80 -0.33 14.70
CA LEU A 7 14.60 -1.74 15.02
C LEU A 7 14.19 -2.56 13.79
N ARG A 8 13.25 -2.04 12.99
CA ARG A 8 12.79 -2.72 11.77
C ARG A 8 13.89 -2.88 10.74
N ALA A 9 14.62 -1.80 10.44
CA ALA A 9 15.74 -1.85 9.49
C ALA A 9 16.81 -2.83 9.96
N ARG A 10 17.16 -2.81 11.25
CA ARG A 10 18.13 -3.75 11.84
C ARG A 10 17.70 -5.20 11.67
N ASN A 11 16.46 -5.52 12.02
CA ASN A 11 15.94 -6.89 11.93
C ASN A 11 15.87 -7.37 10.49
N ALA A 12 15.43 -6.53 9.56
CA ALA A 12 15.36 -6.86 8.14
C ALA A 12 16.75 -7.06 7.51
N ALA A 13 17.77 -6.35 7.99
CA ALA A 13 19.17 -6.56 7.60
C ALA A 13 19.85 -7.75 8.29
N GLY A 14 19.18 -8.42 9.26
CA GLY A 14 19.78 -9.51 10.04
C GLY A 14 20.94 -9.09 10.95
N LEU A 15 21.04 -7.79 11.30
CA LEU A 15 22.15 -7.24 12.07
C LEU A 15 21.91 -7.30 13.58
N SER A 16 22.97 -7.48 14.36
CA SER A 16 22.92 -7.24 15.81
C SER A 16 22.96 -5.75 16.13
N GLN A 17 22.55 -5.34 17.34
CA GLN A 17 22.63 -3.94 17.78
C GLN A 17 24.08 -3.43 17.72
N THR A 18 25.05 -4.26 18.11
CA THR A 18 26.47 -3.89 18.06
C THR A 18 26.95 -3.69 16.63
N ALA A 19 26.58 -4.58 15.71
CA ALA A 19 26.98 -4.49 14.31
C ALA A 19 26.42 -3.22 13.65
N LEU A 20 25.12 -2.94 13.81
CA LEU A 20 24.51 -1.72 13.25
C LEU A 20 25.05 -0.45 13.90
N ALA A 21 25.35 -0.49 15.21
CA ALA A 21 25.95 0.64 15.89
C ALA A 21 27.34 0.98 15.29
N THR A 22 28.18 -0.03 15.08
CA THR A 22 29.49 0.14 14.43
C THR A 22 29.35 0.67 13.00
N LEU A 23 28.50 0.05 12.18
CA LEU A 23 28.30 0.44 10.78
C LEU A 23 27.80 1.87 10.63
N SER A 24 26.89 2.28 11.51
CA SER A 24 26.33 3.63 11.47
C SER A 24 27.21 4.67 12.19
N GLY A 25 28.22 4.28 12.97
CA GLY A 25 29.00 5.24 13.77
C GLY A 25 28.25 5.77 15.00
N THR A 26 27.43 4.92 15.62
CA THR A 26 26.83 5.18 16.95
C THR A 26 27.30 4.15 17.98
N SER A 27 26.85 4.28 19.23
CA SER A 27 27.14 3.30 20.29
C SER A 27 26.00 2.30 20.44
N ARG A 28 26.30 1.05 20.84
CA ARG A 28 25.28 0.03 21.13
C ARG A 28 24.25 0.53 22.17
N PRO A 29 24.64 1.16 23.31
CA PRO A 29 23.66 1.74 24.23
C PRO A 29 22.79 2.83 23.61
N THR A 30 23.36 3.68 22.74
CA THR A 30 22.60 4.72 22.03
C THR A 30 21.59 4.10 21.07
N LEU A 31 22.00 3.10 20.28
CA LEU A 31 21.12 2.38 19.37
C LEU A 31 19.98 1.69 20.14
N SER A 32 20.31 1.01 21.25
CA SER A 32 19.30 0.39 22.12
C SER A 32 18.31 1.41 22.68
N ALA A 33 18.77 2.61 23.05
CA ALA A 33 17.88 3.67 23.53
C ALA A 33 16.93 4.19 22.43
N TYR A 34 17.39 4.23 21.17
CA TYR A 34 16.52 4.52 20.02
C TYR A 34 15.47 3.41 19.83
N GLU A 35 15.91 2.15 19.81
CA GLU A 35 15.01 0.99 19.57
C GLU A 35 13.87 0.86 20.59
N HIS A 36 14.10 1.30 21.83
CA HIS A 36 13.10 1.28 22.90
C HIS A 36 12.39 2.62 23.09
N GLY A 37 12.62 3.61 22.22
CA GLY A 37 12.00 4.94 22.29
C GLY A 37 12.44 5.79 23.48
N GLN A 38 13.49 5.41 24.21
CA GLN A 38 14.05 6.18 25.32
C GLN A 38 14.75 7.46 24.84
N LYS A 39 15.30 7.42 23.62
CA LYS A 39 15.81 8.59 22.90
C LYS A 39 15.21 8.61 21.50
N SER A 40 15.03 9.80 20.94
CA SER A 40 14.68 9.97 19.53
C SER A 40 15.92 10.42 18.75
N PRO A 41 16.33 9.71 17.68
CA PRO A 41 17.40 10.18 16.81
C PRO A 41 16.97 11.46 16.08
N THR A 42 17.92 12.34 15.74
CA THR A 42 17.66 13.38 14.73
C THR A 42 17.39 12.72 13.38
N LEU A 43 16.73 13.42 12.45
CA LEU A 43 16.48 12.90 11.10
C LEU A 43 17.79 12.43 10.42
N ALA A 44 18.83 13.26 10.46
CA ALA A 44 20.16 12.90 9.93
C ALA A 44 20.77 11.66 10.59
N THR A 45 20.52 11.43 11.88
CA THR A 45 20.96 10.21 12.58
C THR A 45 20.16 9.00 12.14
N ALA A 46 18.84 9.15 12.00
CA ALA A 46 17.99 8.09 11.50
C ALA A 46 18.39 7.70 10.07
N GLU A 47 18.50 8.66 9.15
CA GLU A 47 18.93 8.45 7.76
C GLU A 47 20.25 7.66 7.69
N ARG A 48 21.27 8.10 8.42
CA ARG A 48 22.57 7.39 8.49
C ARG A 48 22.44 5.95 9.01
N ILE A 49 21.62 5.71 10.02
CA ILE A 49 21.41 4.35 10.57
C ILE A 49 20.69 3.46 9.55
N ILE A 50 19.68 4.00 8.87
CA ILE A 50 18.89 3.29 7.86
C ILE A 50 19.74 2.97 6.63
N GLU A 51 20.56 3.91 6.16
CA GLU A 51 21.53 3.71 5.08
C GLU A 51 22.56 2.63 5.44
N ALA A 52 23.12 2.67 6.65
CA ALA A 52 24.06 1.67 7.14
C ALA A 52 23.45 0.25 7.26
N ALA A 53 22.12 0.15 7.37
CA ALA A 53 21.40 -1.12 7.33
C ALA A 53 21.02 -1.56 5.89
N GLY A 54 21.40 -0.79 4.86
CA GLY A 54 21.10 -1.08 3.46
C GLY A 54 19.72 -0.64 2.98
N PHE A 55 19.11 0.34 3.65
CA PHE A 55 17.78 0.87 3.32
C PHE A 55 17.84 2.35 2.95
N GLU A 56 16.82 2.80 2.19
CA GLU A 56 16.59 4.21 1.90
C GLU A 56 15.39 4.73 2.71
N LEU A 57 15.48 5.96 3.23
CA LEU A 57 14.36 6.62 3.90
C LEU A 57 13.57 7.48 2.90
N THR A 58 12.44 6.98 2.43
CA THR A 58 11.59 7.70 1.47
C THR A 58 10.35 8.30 2.12
N LEU A 59 9.94 9.49 1.67
CA LEU A 59 8.60 10.03 1.96
C LEU A 59 7.59 9.40 1.02
N ARG A 60 6.46 8.96 1.58
CA ARG A 60 5.29 8.50 0.80
C ARG A 60 4.07 9.32 1.20
N PRO A 61 3.24 9.78 0.25
CA PRO A 61 1.96 10.41 0.57
C PRO A 61 1.10 9.43 1.37
N ARG A 62 0.34 9.96 2.33
CA ARG A 62 -0.65 9.16 3.06
C ARG A 62 -1.90 9.06 2.20
N LEU A 63 -2.35 7.84 1.94
CA LEU A 63 -3.58 7.60 1.19
C LEU A 63 -4.78 7.92 2.07
N GLU A 64 -5.59 8.89 1.65
CA GLU A 64 -6.84 9.24 2.31
C GLU A 64 -8.02 8.86 1.42
N PHE A 65 -9.15 8.53 2.04
CA PHE A 65 -10.34 8.08 1.32
C PHE A 65 -11.53 8.98 1.61
N THR A 66 -12.24 9.34 0.54
CA THR A 66 -13.54 10.00 0.63
C THR A 66 -14.65 8.97 0.39
N VAL A 67 -15.70 9.05 1.21
CA VAL A 67 -16.93 8.25 1.02
C VAL A 67 -17.84 8.98 0.04
N THR A 68 -18.17 8.34 -1.07
CA THR A 68 -19.07 8.89 -2.10
C THR A 68 -20.34 8.05 -2.19
N ALA A 69 -21.50 8.70 -2.10
CA ALA A 69 -22.78 8.04 -2.33
C ALA A 69 -23.03 7.82 -3.82
N THR A 70 -23.46 6.61 -4.16
CA THR A 70 -23.90 6.20 -5.50
C THR A 70 -25.36 6.57 -5.72
N ALA A 71 -25.80 6.61 -6.98
CA ALA A 71 -27.19 6.93 -7.32
C ALA A 71 -28.20 5.91 -6.74
N ARG A 72 -27.74 4.70 -6.40
CA ARG A 72 -28.53 3.61 -5.82
C ARG A 72 -28.44 3.54 -4.28
N GLY A 73 -27.84 4.53 -3.63
CA GLY A 73 -27.73 4.60 -2.17
C GLY A 73 -26.62 3.76 -1.55
N HIS A 74 -25.84 3.01 -2.36
CA HIS A 74 -24.61 2.38 -1.89
C HIS A 74 -23.50 3.42 -1.72
N VAL A 75 -22.52 3.15 -0.88
CA VAL A 75 -21.33 3.99 -0.72
C VAL A 75 -20.12 3.33 -1.36
N ILE A 76 -19.28 4.15 -2.00
CA ILE A 76 -17.97 3.74 -2.50
C ILE A 76 -16.87 4.56 -1.83
N HIS A 77 -15.69 3.97 -1.76
CA HIS A 77 -14.49 4.64 -1.26
C HIS A 77 -13.60 5.03 -2.42
N VAL A 78 -13.26 6.32 -2.50
CA VAL A 78 -12.39 6.86 -3.55
C VAL A 78 -11.15 7.43 -2.89
N PRO A 79 -9.93 6.98 -3.26
CA PRO A 79 -8.72 7.53 -2.69
C PRO A 79 -8.42 8.92 -3.27
N ASP A 80 -7.62 9.71 -2.58
CA ASP A 80 -7.15 11.01 -3.05
C ASP A 80 -6.07 10.92 -4.14
N HIS A 81 -5.40 9.76 -4.26
CA HIS A 81 -4.48 9.41 -5.33
C HIS A 81 -4.49 7.90 -5.63
N LEU A 82 -3.90 7.48 -6.75
CA LEU A 82 -3.90 6.06 -7.11
C LEU A 82 -2.97 5.24 -6.21
N PRO A 83 -3.45 4.13 -5.60
CA PRO A 83 -2.60 3.24 -4.80
C PRO A 83 -1.51 2.57 -5.65
N ARG A 84 -0.41 2.19 -5.01
CA ARG A 84 0.69 1.44 -5.64
C ARG A 84 0.94 0.18 -4.82
N LEU A 85 0.94 -0.97 -5.49
CA LEU A 85 1.27 -2.24 -4.87
C LEU A 85 2.70 -2.63 -5.21
N GLU A 86 3.30 -3.49 -4.38
CA GLU A 86 4.52 -4.19 -4.77
C GLU A 86 4.21 -5.09 -5.98
N VAL A 87 5.16 -5.26 -6.89
CA VAL A 87 4.95 -6.03 -8.13
C VAL A 87 4.41 -7.43 -7.81
N ARG A 88 4.98 -8.13 -6.83
CA ARG A 88 4.52 -9.47 -6.45
C ARG A 88 3.04 -9.51 -6.02
N GLU A 89 2.53 -8.44 -5.40
CA GLU A 89 1.15 -8.33 -4.92
C GLU A 89 0.22 -7.97 -6.08
N ALA A 90 0.63 -7.05 -6.95
CA ALA A 90 -0.12 -6.64 -8.13
C ALA A 90 -0.38 -7.80 -9.13
N PHE A 91 0.46 -8.83 -9.11
CA PHE A 91 0.38 -10.01 -9.98
C PHE A 91 0.09 -11.32 -9.18
N ALA A 92 -0.30 -11.22 -7.91
CA ALA A 92 -0.52 -12.37 -7.05
C ALA A 92 -1.73 -13.23 -7.46
N THR A 93 -1.72 -14.48 -7.00
CA THR A 93 -2.93 -15.31 -6.95
C THR A 93 -3.65 -15.06 -5.63
N VAL A 94 -4.92 -14.66 -5.69
CA VAL A 94 -5.69 -14.18 -4.53
C VAL A 94 -7.04 -14.88 -4.42
N VAL A 95 -7.57 -14.90 -3.21
CA VAL A 95 -8.97 -15.26 -2.92
C VAL A 95 -9.61 -14.05 -2.28
N LEU A 96 -10.69 -13.55 -2.87
CA LEU A 96 -11.39 -12.39 -2.32
C LEU A 96 -12.12 -12.75 -1.01
N PRO A 97 -12.15 -11.84 -0.03
CA PRO A 97 -12.92 -12.03 1.19
C PRO A 97 -14.42 -12.13 0.88
N LEU A 98 -15.16 -12.78 1.79
CA LEU A 98 -16.58 -13.12 1.57
C LEU A 98 -17.45 -11.89 1.27
N HIS A 99 -17.14 -10.71 1.83
CA HIS A 99 -17.91 -9.49 1.59
C HIS A 99 -17.76 -8.95 0.16
N LEU A 100 -16.72 -9.35 -0.57
CA LEU A 100 -16.52 -9.00 -1.99
C LEU A 100 -17.01 -10.08 -2.95
N ASN A 101 -17.01 -11.34 -2.54
CA ASN A 101 -17.37 -12.46 -3.42
C ASN A 101 -18.22 -13.50 -2.69
N TRP A 102 -19.40 -13.06 -2.25
CA TRP A 102 -20.36 -13.90 -1.55
C TRP A 102 -20.99 -14.96 -2.46
N SER A 103 -21.06 -14.72 -3.78
CA SER A 103 -21.70 -15.62 -4.74
C SER A 103 -20.82 -16.82 -5.13
N GLU A 104 -19.50 -16.63 -5.17
CA GLU A 104 -18.53 -17.70 -5.45
C GLU A 104 -17.41 -17.70 -4.39
N PRO A 105 -17.71 -18.03 -3.13
CA PRO A 105 -16.70 -18.05 -2.07
C PRO A 105 -15.54 -18.97 -2.43
N ALA A 106 -14.33 -18.62 -1.96
CA ALA A 106 -13.09 -19.35 -2.23
C ALA A 106 -12.66 -19.44 -3.71
N ARG A 107 -13.33 -18.72 -4.62
CA ARG A 107 -12.82 -18.57 -5.98
C ARG A 107 -11.43 -17.93 -5.96
N VAL A 108 -10.51 -18.59 -6.64
CA VAL A 108 -9.15 -18.13 -6.86
C VAL A 108 -9.13 -17.22 -8.09
N PHE A 109 -8.45 -16.09 -7.98
CA PHE A 109 -8.19 -15.16 -9.07
C PHE A 109 -6.68 -15.00 -9.25
N GLU A 110 -6.21 -15.13 -10.48
CA GLU A 110 -4.84 -14.83 -10.86
C GLU A 110 -4.77 -13.37 -11.32
N LEU A 111 -4.26 -12.47 -10.48
CA LEU A 111 -4.11 -11.06 -10.86
C LEU A 111 -3.10 -10.86 -11.98
N ALA A 112 -2.27 -11.86 -12.28
CA ALA A 112 -1.42 -11.85 -13.47
C ALA A 112 -2.23 -11.92 -14.77
N ASP A 113 -3.36 -12.63 -14.78
CA ASP A 113 -4.27 -12.67 -15.91
C ASP A 113 -5.05 -11.35 -16.00
N ARG A 114 -4.96 -10.68 -17.16
CA ARG A 114 -5.55 -9.36 -17.39
C ARG A 114 -7.07 -9.35 -17.16
N ARG A 115 -7.78 -10.38 -17.61
CA ARG A 115 -9.24 -10.46 -17.53
C ARG A 115 -9.69 -10.75 -16.10
N GLN A 116 -8.98 -11.63 -15.40
CA GLN A 116 -9.25 -11.90 -13.99
C GLN A 116 -8.95 -10.68 -13.12
N ARG A 117 -7.86 -9.95 -13.40
CA ARG A 117 -7.54 -8.68 -12.73
C ARG A 117 -8.62 -7.62 -12.96
N ALA A 118 -9.06 -7.44 -14.22
CA ALA A 118 -10.17 -6.54 -14.54
C ALA A 118 -11.42 -6.89 -13.71
N ARG A 119 -11.73 -8.18 -13.61
CA ARG A 119 -12.87 -8.65 -12.81
C ARG A 119 -12.72 -8.34 -11.32
N VAL A 120 -11.54 -8.57 -10.74
CA VAL A 120 -11.27 -8.22 -9.34
C VAL A 120 -11.39 -6.71 -9.12
N TYR A 121 -10.87 -5.91 -10.04
CA TYR A 121 -10.94 -4.44 -9.94
C TYR A 121 -12.38 -3.95 -10.01
N GLU A 122 -13.20 -4.49 -10.91
CA GLU A 122 -14.63 -4.16 -10.96
C GLU A 122 -15.33 -4.43 -9.63
N ILE A 123 -15.06 -5.57 -9.00
CA ILE A 123 -15.63 -5.94 -7.71
C ILE A 123 -15.17 -4.95 -6.63
N VAL A 124 -13.86 -4.74 -6.50
CA VAL A 124 -13.27 -3.92 -5.45
C VAL A 124 -13.66 -2.44 -5.59
N LEU A 125 -13.70 -1.88 -6.80
CA LEU A 125 -14.09 -0.48 -7.00
C LEU A 125 -15.57 -0.23 -6.69
N ARG A 126 -16.41 -1.26 -6.80
CA ARG A 126 -17.85 -1.16 -6.53
C ARG A 126 -18.20 -1.42 -5.06
N GLU A 127 -17.52 -2.37 -4.42
CA GLU A 127 -17.96 -2.96 -3.15
C GLU A 127 -16.85 -2.95 -2.08
N GLY A 128 -15.63 -2.55 -2.44
CA GLY A 128 -14.46 -2.56 -1.58
C GLY A 128 -14.42 -1.45 -0.55
N THR A 129 -13.90 -1.80 0.61
CA THR A 129 -13.44 -0.88 1.65
C THR A 129 -12.07 -0.29 1.29
N PRO A 130 -11.59 0.74 2.02
CA PRO A 130 -10.22 1.23 1.87
C PRO A 130 -9.16 0.12 1.97
N VAL A 131 -9.36 -0.86 2.87
CA VAL A 131 -8.45 -2.01 3.03
C VAL A 131 -8.44 -2.87 1.77
N ASP A 132 -9.60 -3.14 1.18
CA ASP A 132 -9.68 -3.94 -0.05
C ASP A 132 -8.99 -3.23 -1.22
N ILE A 133 -9.21 -1.92 -1.35
CA ILE A 133 -8.59 -1.10 -2.41
C ILE A 133 -7.07 -1.17 -2.32
N VAL A 134 -6.48 -0.94 -1.13
CA VAL A 134 -5.02 -1.00 -0.96
C VAL A 134 -4.45 -2.42 -0.95
N THR A 135 -5.30 -3.45 -0.92
CA THR A 135 -4.86 -4.85 -0.99
C THR A 135 -4.83 -5.35 -2.43
N TYR A 136 -5.82 -4.95 -3.25
CA TYR A 136 -6.04 -5.57 -4.56
C TYR A 136 -5.81 -4.65 -5.74
N VAL A 137 -5.83 -3.32 -5.58
CA VAL A 137 -5.78 -2.38 -6.71
C VAL A 137 -4.41 -1.73 -6.83
N ASP A 138 -3.69 -2.03 -7.91
CA ASP A 138 -2.56 -1.21 -8.36
C ASP A 138 -3.03 -0.15 -9.36
N GLY A 139 -2.66 1.10 -9.08
CA GLY A 139 -3.06 2.29 -9.82
C GLY A 139 -2.62 2.35 -11.28
N ALA A 140 -1.42 1.88 -11.61
CA ALA A 140 -0.95 1.92 -13.01
C ALA A 140 -1.66 0.84 -13.82
N LEU A 141 -1.83 -0.35 -13.24
CA LEU A 141 -2.62 -1.41 -13.88
C LEU A 141 -4.09 -1.03 -14.00
N LEU A 142 -4.63 -0.24 -13.06
CA LEU A 142 -5.99 0.29 -13.14
C LEU A 142 -6.12 1.29 -14.28
N ALA A 143 -5.17 2.22 -14.41
CA ALA A 143 -5.12 3.18 -15.51
C ALA A 143 -5.05 2.48 -16.87
N ASP A 144 -4.19 1.47 -16.99
CA ASP A 144 -4.05 0.67 -18.20
C ASP A 144 -5.31 -0.17 -18.53
N LEU A 145 -6.07 -0.59 -17.52
CA LEU A 145 -7.32 -1.34 -17.68
C LEU A 145 -8.57 -0.46 -17.81
N TRP A 146 -8.47 0.85 -17.60
CA TRP A 146 -9.62 1.68 -17.25
C TRP A 146 -10.75 1.65 -18.27
N ASP A 147 -10.40 1.66 -19.56
CA ASP A 147 -11.38 1.66 -20.64
C ASP A 147 -12.05 0.30 -20.87
N GLU A 148 -11.45 -0.79 -20.36
CA GLU A 148 -11.99 -2.16 -20.45
C GLU A 148 -12.97 -2.48 -19.30
N LEU A 149 -12.90 -1.76 -18.17
CA LEU A 149 -13.71 -2.08 -16.98
C LEU A 149 -15.20 -1.80 -17.17
N VAL A 150 -16.06 -2.73 -16.80
CA VAL A 150 -17.51 -2.55 -16.81
C VAL A 150 -17.98 -2.05 -15.44
N LEU A 151 -18.01 -0.72 -15.29
CA LEU A 151 -18.37 -0.04 -14.05
C LEU A 151 -19.69 0.73 -14.15
N PRO A 152 -20.48 0.79 -13.07
CA PRO A 152 -21.57 1.75 -12.94
C PRO A 152 -21.10 3.19 -13.20
N ARG A 153 -21.97 4.02 -13.78
CA ARG A 153 -21.61 5.38 -14.22
C ARG A 153 -21.09 6.25 -13.09
N ASP A 154 -21.67 6.15 -11.90
CA ASP A 154 -21.27 6.87 -10.69
C ASP A 154 -19.88 6.45 -10.19
N VAL A 155 -19.60 5.15 -10.11
CA VAL A 155 -18.25 4.63 -9.81
C VAL A 155 -17.24 5.14 -10.82
N ARG A 156 -17.55 5.02 -12.13
CA ARG A 156 -16.68 5.52 -13.20
C ARG A 156 -16.45 7.03 -13.07
N THR A 157 -17.48 7.81 -12.80
CA THR A 157 -17.38 9.27 -12.65
C THR A 157 -16.52 9.65 -11.45
N ALA A 158 -16.69 8.98 -10.31
CA ALA A 158 -15.97 9.29 -9.09
C ALA A 158 -14.46 8.99 -9.17
N TRP A 159 -14.08 7.93 -9.89
CA TRP A 159 -12.69 7.50 -10.04
C TRP A 159 -11.96 8.15 -11.24
N THR A 160 -12.69 8.58 -12.28
CA THR A 160 -12.09 9.17 -13.50
C THR A 160 -11.08 10.29 -13.22
N PRO A 161 -11.30 11.25 -12.29
CA PRO A 161 -10.35 12.33 -12.02
C PRO A 161 -8.96 11.86 -11.56
N LEU A 162 -8.85 10.67 -10.97
CA LEU A 162 -7.57 10.08 -10.55
C LEU A 162 -6.78 9.49 -11.73
N LEU A 163 -7.48 9.13 -12.80
CA LEU A 163 -6.94 8.39 -13.94
C LEU A 163 -6.67 9.31 -15.14
N THR A 164 -7.34 10.47 -15.20
CA THR A 164 -7.14 11.51 -16.22
C THR A 164 -6.25 12.66 -15.76
N ARG A 165 -5.92 12.73 -14.47
CA ARG A 165 -4.91 13.69 -13.98
C ARG A 165 -3.53 13.28 -14.48
N HIS A 166 -3.12 13.87 -15.59
CA HIS A 166 -1.72 13.94 -15.95
C HIS A 166 -0.96 14.73 -14.88
N VAL A 167 0.16 14.12 -14.48
CA VAL A 167 1.28 14.66 -13.71
C VAL A 167 1.45 16.16 -14.00
N ARG A 168 1.39 16.99 -12.95
CA ARG A 168 2.10 18.27 -12.94
C ARG A 168 3.43 18.05 -12.22
#